data_AF-A0A733RJD3-F1
#
_entry.id   AF-A0A733RJD3-F1
#
_cell.length_a   1.000
_cell.length_b   1.000
_cell.length_c   1.000
_cell.angle_alpha   90.00
_cell.angle_beta   90.00
_cell.angle_gamma   90.00
#
_symmetry.space_group_name_H-M   'P 1'
#
loop_
_entity.id
_entity.type
_entity.pdbx_description
1 polymer ?
#
loop_
_entity_poly.entity_id
_entity_poly.type
_entity_poly.pdbx_seq_one_letter_code
_entity_poly.pdbx_strand_id
1 'polypeptide(L)' 'AFEPNYAQSSVTQIVYSCLFKNEILMNMLEESSFHGLLCLNELTEYVALQVHNSLFSEDLSSLVETTKNEAHHQS' A
#
# COMPACT_ATOMS: atom_id res chain seq x y z
N ALA A 1 -4.05 -15.06 15.10
CA ALA A 1 -4.97 -14.21 15.89
C ALA A 1 -4.92 -12.82 15.27
N PHE A 2 -6.06 -12.14 15.11
CA PHE A 2 -6.10 -10.78 14.59
C PHE A 2 -5.66 -9.81 15.70
N GLU A 3 -4.63 -9.02 15.45
CA GLU A 3 -4.10 -8.02 16.40
C GLU A 3 -4.49 -6.61 15.91
N PRO A 4 -5.52 -5.98 16.53
CA PRO A 4 -6.07 -4.71 16.05
C PRO A 4 -5.11 -3.51 16.19
N ASN A 5 -4.04 -3.65 16.99
CA ASN A 5 -3.04 -2.62 17.23
C ASN A 5 -1.74 -2.84 16.43
N TYR A 6 -1.74 -3.76 15.47
CA TYR A 6 -0.58 -3.95 14.59
C TYR A 6 -0.47 -2.74 13.65
N ALA A 7 0.34 -1.77 14.05
CA ALA A 7 0.32 -0.43 13.47
C ALA A 7 0.98 -0.32 12.09
N GLN A 8 1.90 -1.23 11.73
CA GLN A 8 2.62 -1.13 10.47
C GLN A 8 3.18 -2.48 9.99
N SER A 9 2.82 -2.86 8.76
CA SER A 9 3.38 -4.04 8.08
C SER A 9 4.82 -3.81 7.65
N SER A 10 5.68 -4.77 7.97
CA SER A 10 7.09 -4.77 7.53
C SER A 10 7.20 -4.84 6.00
N VAL A 11 6.31 -5.57 5.33
CA VAL A 11 6.25 -5.62 3.85
C VAL A 11 5.97 -4.23 3.30
N THR A 12 4.98 -3.52 3.88
CA THR A 12 4.64 -2.16 3.47
C THR A 12 5.81 -1.19 3.67
N GLN A 13 6.51 -1.26 4.80
CA GLN A 13 7.69 -0.42 5.07
C GLN A 13 8.85 -0.69 4.08
N ILE A 14 9.10 -1.97 3.76
CA ILE A 14 10.14 -2.36 2.78
C ILE A 14 9.77 -1.85 1.40
N VAL A 15 8.52 -2.08 0.96
CA VAL A 15 8.03 -1.62 -0.35
C VAL A 15 8.13 -0.09 -0.45
N TYR A 16 7.66 0.65 0.55
CA TYR A 16 7.77 2.10 0.59
C TYR A 16 9.22 2.55 0.41
N SER A 17 10.15 1.95 1.18
CA SER A 17 11.57 2.28 1.13
C SER A 17 12.18 2.00 -0.24
N CYS A 18 11.77 0.94 -0.92
CA CYS A 18 12.23 0.60 -2.27
C CYS A 18 11.70 1.59 -3.32
N LEU A 19 10.41 1.95 -3.25
CA LEU A 19 9.79 2.90 -4.16
C LEU A 19 10.34 4.31 -3.97
N PHE A 20 10.50 4.75 -2.72
CA PHE A 20 11.04 6.07 -2.40
C PHE A 20 12.49 6.25 -2.88
N LYS A 21 13.30 5.18 -2.85
CA LYS A 21 14.68 5.21 -3.38
C LYS A 21 14.76 5.12 -4.90
N ASN A 22 13.64 4.93 -5.60
CA ASN A 22 13.62 4.83 -7.05
C ASN A 22 13.61 6.23 -7.67
N GLU A 23 14.78 6.70 -8.12
CA GLU A 23 14.94 8.04 -8.70
C GLU A 23 14.02 8.29 -9.90
N ILE A 24 13.79 7.29 -10.75
CA ILE A 24 12.91 7.44 -11.93
C ILE A 24 11.47 7.69 -11.49
N LEU A 25 10.99 6.90 -10.53
CA LEU A 25 9.65 7.06 -9.97
C LEU A 25 9.50 8.40 -9.26
N MET A 26 10.45 8.77 -8.40
CA MET A 26 10.39 10.03 -7.64
C MET A 26 10.47 11.26 -8.55
N ASN A 27 11.23 11.18 -9.65
CA ASN A 27 11.24 12.22 -10.68
C ASN A 27 9.89 12.32 -11.41
N MET A 28 9.21 11.20 -11.67
CA MET A 28 7.87 11.21 -12.29
C MET A 28 6.77 11.74 -11.35
N LEU A 29 6.92 11.52 -10.05
CA LEU A 29 5.95 11.96 -9.04
C LEU A 29 6.12 13.43 -8.62
N GLU A 30 7.13 14.12 -9.16
CA GLU A 30 7.61 15.41 -8.66
C GLU A 30 7.86 15.34 -7.15
N GLU A 31 9.05 14.84 -6.79
CA GLU A 31 9.53 14.69 -5.41
C GLU A 31 9.13 15.91 -4.56
N SER A 32 8.26 15.71 -3.56
CA SER A 32 7.66 16.72 -2.64
C SER A 32 6.28 17.29 -3.02
N SER A 33 5.68 16.90 -4.16
CA SER A 33 4.29 17.27 -4.44
C SER A 33 3.32 16.49 -3.53
N PHE A 34 2.27 17.16 -3.04
CA PHE A 34 1.25 16.49 -2.20
C PHE A 34 0.57 15.34 -2.95
N HIS A 35 0.29 15.53 -4.25
CA HIS A 35 -0.28 14.47 -5.09
C HIS A 35 0.71 13.34 -5.35
N GLY A 36 2.00 13.64 -5.57
CA GLY A 36 3.04 12.63 -5.72
C GLY A 36 3.19 11.75 -4.47
N LEU A 37 3.10 12.34 -3.28
CA LEU A 37 3.11 11.59 -2.02
C LEU A 37 1.87 10.70 -1.85
N LEU A 38 0.68 11.17 -2.25
CA LEU A 38 -0.53 10.35 -2.27
C LEU A 38 -0.38 9.17 -3.24
N CYS A 39 0.09 9.42 -4.47
CA CYS A 39 0.33 8.37 -5.45
C CYS A 39 1.39 7.37 -4.98
N LEU A 40 2.45 7.82 -4.30
CA LEU A 40 3.47 6.94 -3.72
C LEU A 40 2.87 6.03 -2.64
N ASN A 41 1.99 6.56 -1.79
CA ASN A 41 1.33 5.78 -0.75
C ASN A 41 0.36 4.74 -1.35
N GLU A 42 -0.46 5.13 -2.32
CA GLU A 42 -1.36 4.20 -3.02
C GLU A 42 -0.59 3.09 -3.74
N LEU A 43 0.51 3.44 -4.42
CA LEU A 43 1.38 2.46 -5.08
C LEU A 43 2.05 1.53 -4.06
N THR A 44 2.47 2.07 -2.92
CA THR A 44 3.05 1.29 -1.82
C THR A 44 2.06 0.26 -1.31
N GLU A 45 0.82 0.66 -1.03
CA GLU A 45 -0.22 -0.25 -0.57
C GLU A 45 -0.52 -1.35 -1.61
N TYR A 46 -0.66 -0.96 -2.87
CA TYR A 46 -0.91 -1.90 -3.96
C TYR A 46 0.20 -2.94 -4.08
N VAL A 47 1.46 -2.50 -4.17
CA VAL A 47 2.61 -3.42 -4.32
C VAL A 47 2.79 -4.28 -3.06
N ALA A 48 2.60 -3.71 -1.86
CA ALA A 48 2.67 -4.48 -0.62
C ALA A 48 1.63 -5.60 -0.56
N LEU A 49 0.41 -5.36 -1.04
CA LEU A 49 -0.62 -6.38 -1.16
C LEU A 49 -0.21 -7.50 -2.13
N GLN A 50 0.32 -7.15 -3.31
CA GLN A 50 0.78 -8.14 -4.29
C GLN A 50 1.94 -9.00 -3.75
N VAL A 51 2.89 -8.37 -3.05
CA VAL A 51 4.01 -9.06 -2.41
C VAL A 51 3.52 -9.98 -1.30
N HIS A 52 2.60 -9.50 -0.45
CA HIS A 52 1.99 -10.32 0.60
C HIS A 52 1.30 -11.55 0.00
N ASN A 53 0.41 -11.35 -0.97
CA ASN A 53 -0.30 -12.43 -1.65
C ASN A 53 0.67 -13.46 -2.24
N SER A 54 1.77 -12.99 -2.85
CA SER A 54 2.80 -13.85 -3.43
C SER A 54 3.58 -14.65 -2.37
N LEU A 55 3.93 -14.03 -1.24
CA LEU A 55 4.70 -14.68 -0.17
C LEU A 55 3.89 -15.71 0.61
N PHE A 56 2.60 -15.45 0.82
CA PHE A 56 1.73 -16.28 1.65
C PHE A 56 0.78 -17.18 0.83
N SER A 57 0.80 -17.08 -0.51
CA SER A 57 -0.14 -17.79 -1.40
C SER A 57 -1.61 -17.54 -1.06
N GLU A 58 -1.90 -16.34 -0.57
CA GLU A 58 -3.24 -15.86 -0.23
C GLU A 58 -3.70 -14.84 -1.28
N ASP A 59 -5.01 -14.70 -1.49
CA ASP A 59 -5.57 -13.61 -2.28
C ASP A 59 -6.43 -12.71 -1.38
N LEU A 60 -5.80 -11.68 -0.82
CA LEU A 60 -6.47 -10.68 0.00
C LEU A 60 -7.17 -9.57 -0.82
N SER A 61 -7.12 -9.63 -2.15
CA SER A 61 -7.65 -8.55 -3.01
C SER A 61 -9.15 -8.36 -2.81
N SER A 62 -9.91 -9.46 -2.71
CA SER A 62 -11.36 -9.43 -2.46
C SER A 62 -11.72 -8.84 -1.09
N LEU A 63 -10.90 -9.09 -0.07
CA LEU A 63 -11.12 -8.52 1.26
C LEU A 63 -10.92 -7.00 1.26
N VAL A 64 -9.84 -6.52 0.61
CA VAL A 64 -9.56 -5.09 0.48
C VAL A 64 -10.69 -4.36 -0.25
N GLU A 65 -11.20 -4.94 -1.33
CA GLU A 65 -12.32 -4.37 -2.09
C GLU A 65 -13.60 -4.29 -1.26
N THR A 66 -13.94 -5.37 -0.53
CA THR A 66 -15.12 -5.42 0.34
C THR A 66 -15.04 -4.34 1.43
N THR A 67 -13.87 -4.20 2.06
CA THR A 67 -13.67 -3.21 3.14
C THR A 67 -13.76 -1.78 2.62
N LYS A 68 -13.26 -1.50 1.41
CA LYS A 68 -13.41 -0.19 0.75
C LYS A 68 -14.89 0.15 0.49
N ASN A 69 -15.65 -0.81 -0.02
CA ASN A 69 -17.07 -0.63 -0.30
C ASN A 69 -17.87 -0.39 0.99
N GLU A 70 -17.61 -1.16 2.05
CA GLU A 70 -18.25 -0.99 3.36
C GLU A 70 -17.93 0.37 4.00
N ALA A 71 -16.69 0.85 3.88
CA ALA A 71 -16.30 2.18 4.36
C ALA A 71 -17.03 3.32 3.61
N HIS A 72 -17.32 3.15 2.32
CA HIS A 72 -18.07 4.14 1.53
C HIS A 72 -19.57 4.14 1.85
N HIS A 73 -20.13 3.02 2.30
CA HIS A 73 -21.54 2.93 2.70
C HIS A 73 -21.84 3.54 4.08
N GLN A 74 -20.82 3.83 4.89
CA GLN A 74 -20.96 4.44 6.22
C GLN A 74 -20.72 5.97 6.25
N SER A 75 -20.43 6.60 5.10
CA SER A 75 -20.30 8.05 4.94
C SER A 75 -21.58 8.71 4.46
#